data_AF-A0A6V7UPG4-F1
#
_entry.id   AF-A0A6V7UPG4-F1
#
_cell.length_a   1.000
_cell.length_b   1.000
_cell.length_c   1.000
_cell.angle_alpha   90.00
_cell.angle_beta   90.00
_cell.angle_gamma   90.00
#
_symmetry.space_group_name_H-M   'P 1'
#
loop_
_entity.id
_entity.type
_entity.pdbx_description
1 polymer ?
#
loop_
_entity_poly.entity_id
_entity_poly.type
_entity_poly.pdbx_seq_one_letter_code
_entity_poly.pdbx_strand_id
1 'polypeptide(L)'
;MSSSVNDMFRAVQITILDCPCSLNQKIFEDKISLNINVTFDDNSNVDLLGCLERHFQTWTANVRCESCSQTTIPAKIYFWRLPPILIIHLDDGHL
;
A
#
# COMPACT_ATOMS: atom_id res chain seq x y z
N MET A 1 -8.69 -4.50 24.97
CA MET A 1 -7.64 -3.72 25.66
C MET A 1 -6.91 -2.89 24.61
N SER A 2 -7.22 -1.59 24.48
CA SER A 2 -6.37 -0.69 23.68
C SER A 2 -5.14 -0.39 24.53
N SER A 3 -3.97 -0.84 24.09
CA SER A 3 -2.74 -0.30 24.64
C SER A 3 -2.53 1.06 23.99
N SER A 4 -2.17 2.08 24.77
CA SER A 4 -1.84 3.42 24.28
C SER A 4 -0.78 3.39 23.16
N VAL A 5 0.04 2.34 23.15
CA VAL A 5 1.04 2.02 22.13
C VAL A 5 0.38 1.76 20.78
N ASN A 6 -0.69 0.96 20.71
CA ASN A 6 -1.38 0.70 19.45
C ASN A 6 -1.95 1.98 18.83
N ASP A 7 -2.47 2.91 19.63
CA ASP A 7 -3.02 4.16 19.08
C ASP A 7 -1.95 5.13 18.54
N MET A 8 -0.70 5.02 19.00
CA MET A 8 0.41 5.86 18.54
C MET A 8 0.99 5.43 17.18
N PHE A 9 0.94 4.13 16.86
CA PHE A 9 1.54 3.55 15.66
C PHE A 9 0.52 3.08 14.62
N ARG A 10 -0.77 2.99 15.00
CA ARG A 10 -1.82 2.47 14.11
C ARG A 10 -2.12 3.44 12.97
N ALA A 11 -1.67 3.05 11.79
CA ALA A 11 -2.10 3.57 10.50
C ALA A 11 -3.32 2.79 10.01
N VAL A 12 -4.13 3.42 9.17
CA VAL A 12 -5.15 2.72 8.35
C VAL A 12 -4.76 2.92 6.89
N GLN A 13 -4.49 1.83 6.20
CA GLN A 13 -4.33 1.82 4.75
C GLN A 13 -5.67 1.51 4.09
N ILE A 14 -5.86 2.08 2.91
CA ILE A 14 -6.97 1.76 2.02
C ILE A 14 -6.40 1.29 0.70
N THR A 15 -6.80 0.10 0.28
CA THR A 15 -6.59 -0.42 -1.07
C THR A 15 -7.86 -0.19 -1.87
N ILE A 16 -7.75 0.55 -2.97
CA ILE A 16 -8.84 0.79 -3.91
C ILE A 16 -8.59 -0.09 -5.14
N LEU A 17 -9.53 -0.97 -5.45
CA LEU A 17 -9.59 -1.70 -6.71
C LEU A 17 -10.55 -0.94 -7.63
N ASP A 18 -9.98 -0.25 -8.61
CA ASP A 18 -10.71 0.55 -9.58
C ASP A 18 -11.23 -0.35 -10.71
N CYS A 19 -12.30 -1.11 -10.44
CA CYS A 19 -12.97 -1.85 -11.50
C CYS A 19 -13.45 -0.85 -12.58
N PRO A 20 -13.33 -1.19 -13.88
CA PRO A 20 -13.90 -0.34 -14.93
C PRO A 20 -15.43 -0.37 -15.00
N CYS A 21 -16.09 -1.32 -14.31
CA CYS A 21 -17.49 -1.15 -13.95
C CYS A 21 -17.60 -0.30 -12.69
N SER A 22 -18.67 0.48 -12.52
CA SER A 22 -18.86 1.49 -11.46
C SER A 22 -18.79 1.02 -9.98
N LEU A 23 -18.37 -0.23 -9.73
CA LEU A 23 -18.18 -0.84 -8.43
C LEU A 23 -16.69 -0.86 -8.08
N ASN A 24 -16.20 0.25 -7.52
CA ASN A 24 -14.87 0.28 -6.92
C ASN A 24 -14.92 -0.46 -5.58
N GLN A 25 -14.05 -1.43 -5.38
CA GLN A 25 -13.90 -2.09 -4.10
C GLN A 25 -12.88 -1.34 -3.25
N LYS A 26 -13.20 -1.12 -1.99
CA LYS A 26 -12.32 -0.46 -1.01
C LYS A 26 -12.07 -1.42 0.15
N ILE A 27 -10.80 -1.72 0.40
CA ILE A 27 -10.37 -2.62 1.47
C ILE A 27 -9.58 -1.78 2.46
N PHE A 28 -9.97 -1.83 3.73
CA PHE A 28 -9.31 -1.09 4.81
C PHE A 28 -8.50 -2.07 5.65
N GLU A 29 -7.25 -1.73 5.92
CA GLU A 29 -6.34 -2.53 6.71
C GLU A 29 -5.64 -1.68 7.77
N ASP A 30 -5.65 -2.16 9.01
CA ASP A 30 -4.84 -1.59 10.07
C ASP A 30 -3.38 -2.04 9.92
N LYS A 31 -2.45 -1.08 9.99
CA LYS A 31 -1.00 -1.34 9.97
C LYS A 31 -0.35 -0.64 11.16
N ILE A 32 0.69 -1.25 11.72
CA ILE A 32 1.53 -0.64 12.77
C ILE A 32 2.89 -0.20 12.24
N SER A 33 3.27 -0.68 11.05
CA SER A 33 4.48 -0.34 10.33
C SER A 33 4.21 -0.41 8.83
N LEU A 34 5.02 0.29 8.04
CA LEU A 34 5.02 0.24 6.59
C LEU A 34 6.27 -0.51 6.13
N ASN A 35 6.09 -1.57 5.36
CA ASN A 35 7.19 -2.29 4.72
C ASN A 35 7.34 -1.75 3.30
N ILE A 36 8.53 -1.23 2.98
CA ILE A 36 8.84 -0.61 1.70
C ILE A 36 9.99 -1.38 1.08
N ASN A 37 9.77 -1.90 -0.13
CA ASN A 37 10.84 -2.54 -0.88
C ASN A 37 11.79 -1.48 -1.44
N VAL A 38 13.08 -1.67 -1.17
CA VAL A 38 14.16 -0.90 -1.75
C VAL A 38 14.54 -1.56 -3.07
N THR A 39 14.35 -0.84 -4.17
CA THR A 39 14.81 -1.28 -5.49
C THR A 39 16.02 -0.44 -5.86
N PHE A 40 17.17 -1.10 -5.94
CA PHE A 40 18.40 -0.52 -6.44
C PHE A 40 18.38 -0.58 -7.97
N ASP A 41 18.20 0.56 -8.63
CA ASP A 41 18.52 0.67 -10.05
C ASP A 41 20.02 0.96 -10.16
N ASP A 42 20.73 0.22 -11.01
CA ASP A 42 22.19 0.11 -11.11
C ASP A 42 22.97 1.44 -11.24
N ASN A 43 22.29 2.58 -11.42
CA ASN A 43 22.91 3.89 -11.66
C ASN A 43 22.24 5.08 -10.94
N SER A 44 21.35 4.85 -9.96
CA SER A 44 20.68 5.96 -9.25
C SER A 44 20.81 5.85 -7.74
N ASN A 45 21.03 7.01 -7.11
CA ASN A 45 20.87 7.15 -5.67
C ASN A 45 19.42 6.79 -5.31
N VAL A 46 19.24 5.78 -4.45
CA VAL A 46 17.94 5.43 -3.92
C VAL A 46 17.62 6.37 -2.76
N ASP A 47 16.51 7.08 -2.86
CA ASP A 47 15.98 7.89 -1.76
C ASP A 47 14.66 7.32 -1.21
N LEU A 48 14.37 7.65 0.04
CA LEU A 48 13.18 7.15 0.73
C LEU A 48 11.89 7.61 0.03
N LEU A 49 11.90 8.81 -0.56
CA LEU A 49 10.74 9.37 -1.25
C LEU A 49 10.39 8.57 -2.49
N GLY A 50 11.36 8.24 -3.34
CA GLY A 50 11.17 7.39 -4.52
C GLY A 50 10.70 5.99 -4.14
N CYS A 51 11.21 5.42 -3.05
CA CYS A 51 10.72 4.14 -2.53
C CYS A 51 9.24 4.22 -2.07
N LEU A 52 8.85 5.30 -1.38
CA LEU A 52 7.46 5.55 -0.99
C LEU A 52 6.55 5.76 -2.21
N GLU A 53 6.99 6.54 -3.20
CA GLU A 53 6.23 6.78 -4.44
C GLU A 53 5.95 5.47 -5.18
N ARG A 54 6.95 4.59 -5.29
CA ARG A 54 6.79 3.24 -5.87
C ARG A 54 5.82 2.39 -5.03
N HIS A 55 5.91 2.43 -3.70
CA HIS A 55 5.01 1.68 -2.83
C HIS A 55 3.53 2.05 -3.03
N PHE A 56 3.24 3.34 -3.26
CA PHE A 56 1.88 3.83 -3.52
C PHE A 56 1.53 3.90 -5.01
N GLN A 57 2.40 3.44 -5.90
CA GLN A 57 2.16 3.43 -7.34
C GLN A 57 0.99 2.50 -7.67
N THR A 58 0.25 2.86 -8.71
CA THR A 58 -0.81 1.98 -9.23
C THR A 58 -0.19 0.70 -9.79
N TRP A 59 -0.74 -0.44 -9.42
CA TRP A 59 -0.38 -1.74 -9.99
C TRP A 59 -1.61 -2.46 -10.54
N THR A 60 -1.39 -3.53 -11.30
CA THR A 60 -2.47 -4.38 -11.80
C THR A 60 -2.66 -5.56 -10.87
N ALA A 61 -3.79 -5.62 -10.17
CA ALA A 61 -4.15 -6.74 -9.31
C ALA A 61 -4.81 -7.85 -10.12
N ASN A 62 -4.38 -9.09 -9.90
CA ASN A 62 -4.99 -10.29 -10.48
C ASN A 62 -6.20 -10.72 -9.63
N VAL A 63 -7.25 -9.91 -9.66
CA VAL A 63 -8.50 -10.14 -8.92
C VAL A 63 -9.66 -10.11 -9.91
N ARG A 64 -10.61 -11.05 -9.75
CA ARG A 64 -11.80 -11.09 -10.58
C ARG A 64 -12.84 -10.10 -10.07
N CYS A 65 -13.25 -9.14 -10.90
CA CYS A 65 -14.36 -8.25 -10.57
C CYS A 65 -15.68 -9.00 -10.76
N GLU A 66 -16.51 -9.07 -9.72
CA GLU A 66 -17.76 -9.85 -9.73
C GLU A 66 -18.77 -9.37 -10.79
N SER A 67 -18.74 -8.08 -11.12
CA SER A 67 -19.72 -7.48 -12.04
C SER A 67 -19.31 -7.50 -13.51
N CYS A 68 -18.04 -7.20 -13.84
CA CYS A 68 -17.58 -7.16 -15.24
C CYS A 68 -16.74 -8.38 -15.67
N SER A 69 -16.51 -9.34 -14.77
CA SER A 69 -15.69 -10.55 -15.00
C SER A 69 -14.26 -10.29 -15.51
N GLN A 70 -13.75 -9.06 -15.42
CA GLN A 70 -12.35 -8.79 -15.66
C GLN A 70 -11.50 -9.44 -14.58
N THR A 71 -10.38 -10.03 -15.00
CA THR A 71 -9.45 -10.76 -14.14
C THR A 71 -8.25 -9.93 -13.71
N THR A 72 -8.10 -8.74 -14.30
CA THR A 72 -7.04 -7.77 -13.99
C THR A 72 -7.67 -6.40 -13.74
N ILE A 73 -7.38 -5.81 -12.59
CA ILE A 73 -8.00 -4.55 -12.16
C ILE A 73 -6.90 -3.61 -11.67
N PRO A 74 -6.88 -2.34 -12.10
CA PRO A 74 -5.99 -1.33 -11.52
C PRO A 74 -6.24 -1.20 -10.01
N ALA A 75 -5.18 -1.23 -9.23
CA ALA A 75 -5.21 -1.15 -7.78
C ALA A 75 -4.26 -0.06 -7.29
N LYS A 76 -4.66 0.62 -6.21
CA LYS A 76 -3.87 1.69 -5.59
C LYS A 76 -4.00 1.60 -4.07
N ILE A 77 -2.93 1.93 -3.36
CA ILE A 77 -2.93 2.03 -1.90
C ILE A 77 -2.81 3.50 -1.52
N TYR A 78 -3.48 3.87 -0.43
CA TYR A 78 -3.31 5.16 0.22
C TYR A 78 -3.29 4.97 1.73
N PHE A 79 -2.77 5.96 2.45
CA PHE A 79 -3.09 6.11 3.86
C PHE A 79 -4.47 6.76 3.99
N TRP A 80 -5.41 6.02 4.57
CA TRP A 80 -6.68 6.58 5.03
C TRP A 80 -6.50 7.35 6.34
N ARG A 81 -5.64 6.85 7.22
CA ARG A 81 -5.25 7.51 8.47
C ARG A 81 -3.76 7.31 8.70
N LEU A 82 -3.04 8.41 8.91
CA LEU A 82 -1.65 8.38 9.37
C LEU A 82 -1.58 8.25 10.89
N PRO A 83 -0.60 7.50 11.42
CA PRO A 83 -0.34 7.44 12.84
C PRO A 83 0.47 8.67 13.29
N PRO A 84 0.43 9.03 14.59
CA PRO A 84 1.34 10.01 15.17
C PRO A 84 2.83 9.68 14.95
N ILE A 85 3.19 8.39 14.99
CA ILE A 85 4.55 7.91 14.70
C ILE A 85 4.44 6.81 13.65
N LEU A 86 5.07 7.02 12.49
CA LEU A 86 5.13 6.03 11.42
C LEU A 86 6.46 5.28 11.49
N ILE A 87 6.37 3.95 11.64
CA ILE A 87 7.54 3.07 11.54
C ILE A 87 7.63 2.59 10.09
N ILE A 88 8.81 2.79 9.47
CA ILE A 88 9.09 2.34 8.12
C ILE A 88 10.19 1.27 8.17
N HIS A 89 9.90 0.09 7.64
CA HIS A 89 10.86 -0.98 7.43
C HIS A 89 11.26 -0.97 5.96
N LEU A 90 12.57 -0.92 5.71
CA LEU A 90 13.14 -0.98 4.38
C LEU A 90 13.55 -2.42 4.11
N ASP A 91 12.84 -3.08 3.21
CA ASP A 91 13.10 -4.46 2.83
C ASP A 91 14.01 -4.46 1.59
N ASP A 92 15.13 -5.17 1.67
CA ASP A 92 15.99 -5.41 0.52
C ASP A 92 15.27 -6.40 -0.39
N GLY A 93 14.94 -6.02 -1.63
CA GLY A 93 14.05 -6.74 -2.55
C GLY A 93 14.56 -8.10 -3.04
N HIS A 94 15.51 -8.73 -2.35
CA HIS A 94 16.00 -10.07 -2.60
C HIS A 94 15.00 -11.13 -2.11
N LEU A 95 14.06 -11.49 -3.00
CA LEU A 95 13.33 -12.77 -3.00
C LEU A 95 13.83 -13.63 -4.16
#